data_AF-A0A1S2YY12-F1
#
_entry.id   AF-A0A1S2YY12-F1
#
_cell.length_a   1.000
_cell.length_b   1.000
_cell.length_c   1.000
_cell.angle_alpha   90.00
_cell.angle_beta   90.00
_cell.angle_gamma   90.00
#
_symmetry.space_group_name_H-M   'P 1'
#
loop_
_entity.id
_entity.type
_entity.pdbx_description
1 polymer ?
#
loop_
_entity_poly.entity_id
_entity_poly.type
_entity_poly.pdbx_seq_one_letter_code
_entity_poly.pdbx_strand_id
1 'polypeptide(L)'
;MYRERGGVGSKAEVASVDRKRINDVLDKQLERSSPSTSRTINGKDRSSSSSLLTAKDHRDPRSASATIPKNSNASDDALAAEESETDSEESDVSGSDGDDTSWISWFCNLRGNEFFCEVDDDYIQDDFNLCGLSSQVPYYDYALDLILDVESSHGDMFTEEQNELIESAAEMLYGMIHARYILTSKGMAAMLDKYKNYDFGRCPRVYCSGQPCLPVGQSDIPRSSTVKIYCPRCEDIYYPRSKYQGNIDGAYFGTTFPHLFLMTYGQLKPQKPSQNYVPRVFGFKLHKP
;
A
#
# COMPACT_ATOMS: atom_id res chain seq x y z
N MET A 1 -48.97 -37.95 27.11
CA MET A 1 -48.71 -39.04 26.15
C MET A 1 -47.58 -38.58 25.23
N TYR A 2 -46.48 -39.32 25.25
CA TYR A 2 -45.31 -39.19 24.38
C TYR A 2 -45.65 -39.45 22.91
N ARG A 3 -45.00 -38.74 21.98
CA ARG A 3 -44.23 -39.39 20.90
C ARG A 3 -43.24 -38.44 20.22
N GLU A 4 -41.97 -38.86 20.26
CA GLU A 4 -40.80 -38.37 19.52
C GLU A 4 -40.74 -38.89 18.06
N ARG A 5 -39.72 -38.34 17.37
CA ARG A 5 -38.93 -38.79 16.19
C ARG A 5 -39.27 -38.07 14.89
N GLY A 6 -38.31 -37.55 14.13
CA GLY A 6 -36.84 -37.59 14.22
C GLY A 6 -36.26 -36.79 13.03
N GLY A 7 -35.06 -36.25 13.19
CA GLY A 7 -34.40 -35.43 12.19
C GLY A 7 -33.64 -36.22 11.12
N VAL A 8 -33.22 -35.51 10.06
CA VAL A 8 -32.01 -35.77 9.26
C VAL A 8 -31.55 -34.42 8.69
N GLY A 9 -30.28 -34.07 8.90
CA GLY A 9 -29.63 -32.89 8.31
C GLY A 9 -28.99 -33.16 6.96
N SER A 10 -28.59 -32.08 6.28
CA SER A 10 -27.56 -32.00 5.23
C SER A 10 -27.17 -30.52 5.08
N LYS A 11 -26.08 -30.09 5.74
CA LYS A 11 -24.76 -29.79 5.15
C LYS A 11 -24.84 -28.64 4.12
N ALA A 12 -24.48 -27.38 4.42
CA ALA A 12 -23.20 -26.85 4.92
C ALA A 12 -21.96 -27.20 4.07
N GLU A 13 -22.12 -27.42 2.76
CA GLU A 13 -20.99 -27.65 1.83
C GLU A 13 -20.85 -26.61 0.71
N VAL A 14 -21.79 -25.66 0.54
CA VAL A 14 -21.72 -24.66 -0.54
C VAL A 14 -20.88 -23.43 -0.15
N ALA A 15 -20.97 -22.98 1.10
CA ALA A 15 -20.27 -21.76 1.57
C ALA A 15 -18.74 -21.91 1.74
N SER A 16 -18.21 -23.13 1.81
CA SER A 16 -16.76 -23.35 1.98
C SER A 16 -16.00 -23.34 0.66
N VAL A 17 -16.70 -23.52 -0.47
CA VAL A 17 -16.10 -23.54 -1.81
C VAL A 17 -15.81 -22.13 -2.32
N ASP A 18 -16.64 -21.15 -1.97
CA ASP A 18 -16.43 -19.74 -2.36
C ASP A 18 -15.30 -19.06 -1.56
N ARG A 19 -15.09 -19.43 -0.29
CA ARG A 19 -14.04 -18.80 0.55
C ARG A 19 -12.62 -19.23 0.22
N LYS A 20 -12.42 -20.43 -0.35
CA LYS A 20 -11.10 -20.83 -0.89
C LYS A 20 -10.73 -20.04 -2.15
N ARG A 21 -11.74 -19.66 -2.95
CA ARG A 21 -11.55 -18.87 -4.17
C ARG A 21 -11.05 -17.46 -3.87
N ILE A 22 -11.49 -16.85 -2.76
CA ILE A 22 -11.10 -15.50 -2.33
C ILE A 22 -9.59 -15.42 -2.00
N ASN A 23 -9.05 -16.45 -1.32
CA ASN A 23 -7.61 -16.52 -1.06
C ASN A 23 -6.80 -16.79 -2.35
N ASP A 24 -7.35 -17.55 -3.31
CA ASP A 24 -6.68 -17.83 -4.59
C ASP A 24 -6.67 -16.63 -5.57
N VAL A 25 -7.60 -15.67 -5.43
CA VAL A 25 -7.63 -14.40 -6.20
C VAL A 25 -6.51 -13.45 -5.76
N LEU A 26 -6.14 -13.48 -4.47
CA LEU A 26 -5.05 -12.68 -3.89
C LEU A 26 -3.69 -13.00 -4.53
N ASP A 27 -3.43 -14.28 -4.83
CA ASP A 27 -2.19 -14.71 -5.46
C ASP A 27 -2.14 -14.38 -6.97
N LYS A 28 -3.28 -14.45 -7.68
CA LYS A 28 -3.34 -14.15 -9.12
C LYS A 28 -3.23 -12.66 -9.47
N GLN A 29 -3.71 -11.77 -8.60
CA GLN A 29 -3.59 -10.32 -8.80
C GLN A 29 -2.13 -9.83 -8.66
N LEU A 30 -1.34 -10.46 -7.79
CA LEU A 30 0.07 -10.12 -7.57
C LEU A 30 0.98 -10.49 -8.76
N GLU A 31 0.64 -11.53 -9.53
CA GLU A 31 1.43 -11.93 -10.71
C GLU A 31 1.16 -11.08 -11.96
N ARG A 32 -0.02 -10.42 -12.05
CA ARG A 32 -0.45 -9.75 -13.29
C ARG A 32 -0.08 -8.28 -13.40
N SER A 33 0.30 -7.62 -12.31
CA SER A 33 0.72 -6.21 -12.31
C SER A 33 2.24 -6.06 -12.32
N SER A 34 2.85 -6.29 -13.49
CA SER A 34 4.20 -5.82 -13.82
C SER A 34 4.19 -5.09 -15.17
N PRO A 35 4.30 -3.75 -15.23
CA PRO A 35 4.63 -3.06 -16.46
C PRO A 35 6.15 -3.04 -16.64
N SER A 36 6.65 -3.84 -17.58
CA SER A 36 7.96 -3.63 -18.19
C SER A 36 7.87 -2.46 -19.16
N THR A 37 8.62 -1.38 -18.91
CA THR A 37 8.91 -0.37 -19.94
C THR A 37 10.41 -0.20 -20.08
N SER A 38 10.98 -0.78 -21.13
CA SER A 38 12.23 -0.29 -21.75
C SER A 38 11.94 0.09 -23.21
N ARG A 39 12.30 1.33 -23.56
CA ARG A 39 12.10 1.95 -24.87
C ARG A 39 13.17 1.46 -25.86
N THR A 40 12.80 1.38 -27.14
CA THR A 40 13.72 1.71 -28.24
C THR A 40 12.96 2.25 -29.45
N ILE A 41 13.26 3.49 -29.80
CA ILE A 41 12.87 4.18 -31.03
C ILE A 41 13.92 3.83 -32.09
N ASN A 42 13.52 3.49 -33.31
CA ASN A 42 14.45 3.36 -34.43
C ASN A 42 13.91 3.97 -35.73
N GLY A 43 14.81 4.66 -36.43
CA GLY A 43 14.66 5.32 -37.74
C GLY A 43 15.56 6.58 -37.76
N LYS A 44 16.46 6.84 -38.70
CA LYS A 44 16.72 6.27 -40.04
C LYS A 44 18.04 6.89 -40.59
N ASP A 45 18.76 6.09 -41.40
CA ASP A 45 19.72 6.40 -42.49
C ASP A 45 21.17 6.95 -42.29
N ARG A 46 22.11 6.14 -42.85
CA ARG A 46 23.25 6.43 -43.80
C ARG A 46 24.32 7.47 -43.39
N SER A 47 25.63 7.34 -43.62
CA SER A 47 26.50 6.44 -44.41
C SER A 47 27.98 6.81 -44.16
N SER A 48 28.90 5.88 -44.48
CA SER A 48 30.29 6.09 -44.94
C SER A 48 31.48 6.09 -43.94
N SER A 49 32.18 4.95 -43.94
CA SER A 49 33.65 4.76 -44.11
C SER A 49 34.65 5.64 -43.33
N SER A 50 35.57 5.02 -42.57
CA SER A 50 36.93 4.71 -43.05
C SER A 50 37.93 4.28 -41.94
N SER A 51 38.66 3.20 -42.24
CA SER A 51 40.10 2.94 -42.01
C SER A 51 40.71 2.60 -40.64
N LEU A 52 41.60 1.62 -40.77
CA LEU A 52 42.41 0.86 -39.82
C LEU A 52 43.76 1.54 -39.49
N LEU A 53 44.22 1.31 -38.26
CA LEU A 53 45.56 0.89 -37.79
C LEU A 53 46.85 1.53 -38.34
N THR A 54 47.71 2.01 -37.43
CA THR A 54 49.20 1.90 -37.39
C THR A 54 49.67 2.53 -36.04
N ALA A 55 50.77 2.21 -35.36
CA ALA A 55 51.77 1.14 -35.36
C ALA A 55 52.70 1.33 -34.11
N LYS A 56 53.27 0.21 -33.60
CA LYS A 56 54.67 -0.03 -33.13
C LYS A 56 55.26 0.71 -31.89
N ASP A 57 55.67 -0.03 -30.85
CA ASP A 57 57.05 -0.52 -30.47
C ASP A 57 57.76 0.47 -29.49
N HIS A 58 58.61 0.14 -28.51
CA HIS A 58 59.34 -1.08 -28.08
C HIS A 58 59.96 -0.84 -26.66
N ARG A 59 60.05 -1.92 -25.84
CA ARG A 59 61.16 -2.38 -24.95
C ARG A 59 61.76 -1.53 -23.78
N ASP A 60 61.66 -2.12 -22.57
CA ASP A 60 62.57 -2.30 -21.39
C ASP A 60 64.05 -1.82 -21.44
N PRO A 61 64.85 -1.69 -20.32
CA PRO A 61 64.86 -2.54 -19.09
C PRO A 61 65.38 -1.96 -17.71
N ARG A 62 65.24 -2.79 -16.63
CA ARG A 62 66.13 -3.02 -15.42
C ARG A 62 66.41 -1.84 -14.44
N SER A 63 66.60 -1.94 -13.11
CA SER A 63 66.82 -2.92 -12.01
C SER A 63 66.43 -2.17 -10.68
N ALA A 64 66.19 -2.72 -9.48
CA ALA A 64 67.01 -3.63 -8.67
C ALA A 64 66.25 -4.12 -7.39
N SER A 65 66.71 -5.27 -6.87
CA SER A 65 66.23 -6.10 -5.76
C SER A 65 66.29 -5.51 -4.34
N ALA A 66 65.54 -6.12 -3.41
CA ALA A 66 66.10 -6.90 -2.28
C ALA A 66 64.99 -7.68 -1.53
N THR A 67 65.37 -8.69 -0.76
CA THR A 67 64.67 -9.97 -0.59
C THR A 67 64.64 -10.37 0.90
N ILE A 68 63.49 -10.89 1.40
CA ILE A 68 63.32 -12.08 2.31
C ILE A 68 63.88 -12.01 3.77
N PRO A 69 63.27 -12.66 4.82
CA PRO A 69 62.81 -14.05 4.78
C PRO A 69 61.50 -14.51 5.44
N LYS A 70 61.17 -15.75 5.03
CA LYS A 70 60.12 -16.70 5.43
C LYS A 70 60.49 -17.49 6.71
N ASN A 71 59.45 -17.99 7.41
CA ASN A 71 59.22 -19.37 7.88
C ASN A 71 58.11 -19.34 8.95
N SER A 72 57.22 -20.31 9.20
CA SER A 72 56.81 -21.60 8.57
C SER A 72 55.72 -22.22 9.48
N ASN A 73 54.80 -23.01 8.90
CA ASN A 73 53.92 -24.06 9.49
C ASN A 73 52.63 -23.60 10.22
N ALA A 74 51.43 -23.90 9.70
CA ALA A 74 50.61 -25.15 9.80
C ALA A 74 49.93 -25.26 11.19
N SER A 75 48.67 -25.63 11.40
CA SER A 75 47.54 -26.17 10.61
C SER A 75 46.24 -26.01 11.46
N ASP A 76 45.07 -26.29 10.84
CA ASP A 76 43.77 -26.64 11.44
C ASP A 76 43.05 -25.52 12.25
N ASP A 77 41.74 -25.29 12.20
CA ASP A 77 40.60 -26.17 11.96
C ASP A 77 39.42 -25.37 11.39
N ALA A 78 38.63 -26.04 10.57
CA ALA A 78 37.39 -25.55 9.99
C ALA A 78 36.24 -25.67 10.99
N LEU A 79 35.39 -24.64 11.13
CA LEU A 79 33.98 -24.82 11.46
C LEU A 79 33.14 -23.71 10.81
N ALA A 80 32.33 -24.15 9.84
CA ALA A 80 31.24 -23.40 9.25
C ALA A 80 30.15 -23.18 10.32
N ALA A 81 29.71 -21.93 10.48
CA ALA A 81 28.51 -21.62 11.23
C ALA A 81 27.32 -21.78 10.27
N GLU A 82 26.65 -22.93 10.37
CA GLU A 82 25.32 -23.17 9.84
C GLU A 82 24.35 -22.29 10.66
N GLU A 83 23.76 -21.26 10.03
CA GLU A 83 22.67 -20.51 10.66
C GLU A 83 21.38 -21.32 10.49
N SER A 84 20.99 -21.99 11.57
CA SER A 84 19.73 -22.74 11.64
C SER A 84 18.57 -21.76 11.81
N GLU A 85 17.87 -21.48 10.71
CA GLU A 85 16.55 -20.87 10.72
C GLU A 85 15.53 -21.89 11.26
N THR A 86 15.32 -21.87 12.58
CA THR A 86 14.19 -22.54 13.21
C THR A 86 12.96 -21.63 13.08
N ASP A 87 12.22 -21.82 11.99
CA ASP A 87 10.86 -21.31 11.82
C ASP A 87 9.91 -22.23 12.62
N SER A 88 9.48 -21.77 13.78
CA SER A 88 8.53 -22.49 14.64
C SER A 88 7.69 -21.47 15.39
N GLU A 89 6.87 -20.74 14.62
CA GLU A 89 5.77 -19.92 15.13
C GLU A 89 4.45 -20.54 14.64
N GLU A 90 4.15 -21.74 15.14
CA GLU A 90 2.79 -22.28 15.11
C GLU A 90 1.92 -21.47 16.06
N SER A 91 1.48 -20.31 15.56
CA SER A 91 0.45 -19.51 16.20
C SER A 91 -0.87 -20.26 16.08
N ASP A 92 -1.26 -20.91 17.17
CA ASP A 92 -2.61 -21.41 17.38
C ASP A 92 -3.59 -20.24 17.22
N VAL A 93 -4.19 -20.13 16.02
CA VAL A 93 -5.43 -19.41 15.83
C VAL A 93 -6.46 -20.09 16.73
N SER A 94 -6.68 -19.48 17.89
CA SER A 94 -7.86 -19.73 18.69
C SER A 94 -9.06 -19.30 17.83
N GLY A 95 -9.64 -20.28 17.13
CA GLY A 95 -10.89 -20.14 16.42
C GLY A 95 -11.98 -19.83 17.44
N SER A 96 -12.18 -18.55 17.69
CA SER A 96 -13.40 -18.04 18.28
C SER A 96 -14.47 -18.12 17.19
N ASP A 97 -15.37 -19.08 17.33
CA ASP A 97 -16.56 -19.20 16.49
C ASP A 97 -17.35 -17.87 16.50
N GLY A 98 -17.50 -17.25 15.33
CA GLY A 98 -18.76 -16.61 14.94
C GLY A 98 -18.93 -15.10 15.09
N ASP A 99 -17.90 -14.27 15.02
CA ASP A 99 -18.12 -12.88 14.60
C ASP A 99 -18.06 -12.85 13.06
N ASP A 100 -19.23 -12.83 12.42
CA ASP A 100 -19.34 -12.54 10.99
C ASP A 100 -18.66 -11.17 10.75
N THR A 101 -17.42 -11.20 10.25
CA THR A 101 -16.66 -9.98 9.96
C THR A 101 -17.37 -9.25 8.82
N SER A 102 -17.84 -8.03 9.08
CA SER A 102 -18.51 -7.23 8.06
C SER A 102 -17.60 -6.94 6.87
N TRP A 103 -18.19 -6.66 5.70
CA TRP A 103 -17.43 -6.29 4.50
C TRP A 103 -16.52 -5.10 4.77
N ILE A 104 -17.00 -4.08 5.51
CA ILE A 104 -16.22 -2.89 5.86
C ILE A 104 -15.00 -3.25 6.70
N SER A 105 -15.18 -4.07 7.74
CA SER A 105 -14.08 -4.46 8.60
C SER A 105 -13.08 -5.36 7.87
N TRP A 106 -13.59 -6.29 7.05
CA TRP A 106 -12.74 -7.09 6.17
C TRP A 106 -11.90 -6.20 5.23
N PHE A 107 -12.54 -5.26 4.53
CA PHE A 107 -11.88 -4.36 3.57
C PHE A 107 -10.82 -3.49 4.24
N CYS A 108 -11.12 -2.90 5.40
CA CYS A 108 -10.17 -2.02 6.12
C CYS A 108 -8.97 -2.80 6.69
N ASN A 109 -9.12 -4.10 6.95
CA ASN A 109 -8.05 -4.97 7.44
C ASN A 109 -7.24 -5.65 6.32
N LEU A 110 -7.62 -5.48 5.05
CA LEU A 110 -6.81 -5.96 3.93
C LEU A 110 -5.43 -5.30 3.94
N ARG A 111 -4.41 -6.10 3.61
CA ARG A 111 -3.03 -5.61 3.49
C ARG A 111 -2.95 -4.47 2.46
N GLY A 112 -2.47 -3.32 2.89
CA GLY A 112 -2.40 -2.10 2.09
C GLY A 112 -3.51 -1.09 2.38
N ASN A 113 -4.60 -1.49 3.06
CA ASN A 113 -5.74 -0.62 3.37
C ASN A 113 -5.64 0.05 4.75
N GLU A 114 -4.45 0.07 5.35
CA GLU A 114 -4.27 0.55 6.74
C GLU A 114 -4.57 2.05 6.91
N PHE A 115 -4.72 2.80 5.81
CA PHE A 115 -5.09 4.21 5.85
C PHE A 115 -6.60 4.44 6.02
N PHE A 116 -7.44 3.46 5.69
CA PHE A 116 -8.88 3.60 5.84
C PHE A 116 -9.28 3.55 7.32
N CYS A 117 -10.29 4.32 7.68
CA CYS A 117 -11.09 4.04 8.87
C CYS A 117 -12.39 3.34 8.46
N GLU A 118 -12.96 2.54 9.37
CA GLU A 118 -14.27 1.95 9.18
C GLU A 118 -15.34 3.07 9.20
N VAL A 119 -16.17 3.12 8.16
CA VAL A 119 -17.30 4.07 8.06
C VAL A 119 -18.51 3.46 8.75
N ASP A 120 -19.20 4.24 9.58
CA ASP A 120 -20.41 3.78 10.26
C ASP A 120 -21.52 3.44 9.26
N ASP A 121 -22.19 2.29 9.42
CA ASP A 121 -23.33 1.88 8.58
C ASP A 121 -24.44 2.94 8.55
N ASP A 122 -24.75 3.57 9.69
CA ASP A 122 -25.73 4.65 9.80
C ASP A 122 -25.42 5.83 8.86
N TYR A 123 -24.14 6.11 8.61
CA TYR A 123 -23.73 7.18 7.69
C TYR A 123 -23.99 6.78 6.23
N ILE A 124 -23.75 5.51 5.91
CA ILE A 124 -23.93 4.94 4.57
C ILE A 124 -25.43 4.78 4.25
N GLN A 125 -26.25 4.37 5.22
CA GLN A 125 -27.69 4.17 5.04
C GLN A 125 -28.47 5.48 4.84
N ASP A 126 -27.88 6.64 5.18
CA ASP A 126 -28.47 7.94 4.88
C ASP A 126 -28.12 8.38 3.45
N ASP A 127 -29.07 8.19 2.54
CA ASP A 127 -28.99 8.54 1.11
C ASP A 127 -28.50 9.97 0.84
N PHE A 128 -28.75 10.91 1.76
CA PHE A 128 -28.29 12.29 1.60
C PHE A 128 -26.76 12.36 1.54
N ASN A 129 -26.07 11.54 2.34
CA ASN A 129 -24.60 11.49 2.38
C ASN A 129 -24.01 10.89 1.10
N LEU A 130 -24.79 10.04 0.40
CA LEU A 130 -24.39 9.34 -0.82
C LEU A 130 -24.78 10.07 -2.11
N CYS A 131 -25.43 11.25 -2.00
CA CYS A 131 -25.93 12.01 -3.14
C CYS A 131 -24.89 12.18 -4.26
N GLY A 132 -25.27 11.84 -5.49
CA GLY A 132 -24.47 11.97 -6.71
C GLY A 132 -23.42 10.87 -6.95
N LEU A 133 -23.30 9.87 -6.07
CA LEU A 133 -22.38 8.73 -6.28
C LEU A 133 -22.93 7.69 -7.26
N SER A 134 -24.25 7.51 -7.31
CA SER A 134 -24.91 6.54 -8.21
C SER A 134 -24.64 6.78 -9.70
N SER A 135 -24.37 8.02 -10.11
CA SER A 135 -23.99 8.34 -11.50
C SER A 135 -22.50 8.13 -11.79
N GLN A 136 -21.67 7.88 -10.78
CA GLN A 136 -20.22 7.77 -10.89
C GLN A 136 -19.73 6.33 -10.75
N VAL A 137 -20.47 5.48 -10.02
CA VAL A 137 -20.10 4.10 -9.74
C VAL A 137 -20.99 3.14 -10.54
N PRO A 138 -20.42 2.20 -11.31
CA PRO A 138 -21.20 1.16 -11.99
C PRO A 138 -21.79 0.17 -10.96
N TYR A 139 -22.91 -0.49 -11.29
CA TYR A 139 -23.55 -1.46 -10.39
C TYR A 139 -23.82 -0.92 -8.97
N TYR A 140 -24.10 0.38 -8.84
CA TYR A 140 -24.18 1.09 -7.56
C TYR A 140 -25.01 0.37 -6.50
N ASP A 141 -26.22 -0.07 -6.85
CA ASP A 141 -27.13 -0.73 -5.89
C ASP A 141 -26.53 -2.05 -5.37
N TYR A 142 -25.99 -2.89 -6.26
CA TYR A 142 -25.33 -4.15 -5.88
C TYR A 142 -24.04 -3.93 -5.09
N ALA A 143 -23.27 -2.89 -5.45
CA ALA A 143 -22.07 -2.51 -4.72
C ALA A 143 -22.40 -2.02 -3.31
N LEU A 144 -23.49 -1.28 -3.15
CA LEU A 144 -23.97 -0.79 -1.86
C LEU A 144 -24.50 -1.94 -0.98
N ASP A 145 -25.28 -2.85 -1.56
CA ASP A 145 -25.76 -4.06 -0.87
C ASP A 145 -24.58 -4.91 -0.37
N LEU A 146 -23.53 -5.06 -1.19
CA LEU A 146 -22.31 -5.78 -0.80
C LEU A 146 -21.57 -5.10 0.36
N ILE A 147 -21.42 -3.77 0.34
CA ILE A 147 -20.75 -3.01 1.42
C ILE A 147 -21.50 -3.15 2.75
N LEU A 148 -22.84 -3.17 2.70
CA LEU A 148 -23.71 -3.22 3.88
C LEU A 148 -24.07 -4.66 4.31
N ASP A 149 -23.44 -5.68 3.71
CA ASP A 149 -23.74 -7.10 3.94
C ASP A 149 -25.24 -7.43 3.83
N VAL A 150 -25.95 -6.73 2.93
CA VAL A 150 -27.38 -6.98 2.68
C VAL A 150 -27.48 -8.19 1.77
N GLU A 151 -28.19 -9.23 2.22
CA GLU A 151 -28.49 -10.39 1.37
C GLU A 151 -29.22 -9.91 0.11
N SER A 152 -28.60 -10.17 -1.05
CA SER A 152 -29.20 -9.88 -2.33
C SER A 152 -30.57 -10.56 -2.42
N SER A 153 -31.64 -9.79 -2.35
CA SER A 153 -33.02 -10.28 -2.54
C SER A 153 -33.29 -10.73 -3.99
N HIS A 154 -32.30 -10.54 -4.84
CA HIS A 154 -32.33 -10.78 -6.27
C HIS A 154 -31.80 -12.20 -6.47
N GLY A 155 -32.67 -13.15 -6.82
CA GLY A 155 -32.28 -14.51 -7.24
C GLY A 155 -31.51 -14.53 -8.57
N ASP A 156 -30.75 -13.47 -8.85
CA ASP A 156 -29.99 -13.23 -10.05
C ASP A 156 -28.67 -13.99 -9.95
N MET A 157 -28.51 -15.00 -10.79
CA MET A 157 -27.21 -15.65 -10.94
C MET A 157 -26.32 -14.78 -11.83
N PHE A 158 -25.34 -14.12 -11.22
CA PHE A 158 -24.30 -13.39 -11.95
C PHE A 158 -23.22 -14.35 -12.48
N THR A 159 -22.59 -13.95 -13.59
CA THR A 159 -21.34 -14.60 -14.01
C THR A 159 -20.21 -14.20 -13.06
N GLU A 160 -19.13 -14.99 -13.04
CA GLU A 160 -17.92 -14.65 -12.27
C GLU A 160 -17.36 -13.27 -12.67
N GLU A 161 -17.34 -12.96 -13.96
CA GLU A 161 -16.89 -11.66 -14.46
C GLU A 161 -17.76 -10.50 -13.96
N GLN A 162 -19.08 -10.69 -13.85
CA GLN A 162 -19.97 -9.68 -13.28
C GLN A 162 -19.73 -9.48 -11.78
N ASN A 163 -19.49 -10.56 -11.04
CA ASN A 163 -19.15 -10.47 -9.62
C ASN A 163 -17.84 -9.69 -9.40
N GLU A 164 -16.80 -9.94 -10.20
CA GLU A 164 -15.54 -9.18 -10.13
C GLU A 164 -15.75 -7.67 -10.39
N LEU A 165 -16.67 -7.32 -11.30
CA LEU A 165 -17.02 -5.93 -11.56
C LEU A 165 -17.80 -5.28 -10.42
N ILE A 166 -18.68 -6.04 -9.75
CA ILE A 166 -19.43 -5.58 -8.56
C ILE A 166 -18.47 -5.37 -7.38
N GLU A 167 -17.55 -6.30 -7.14
CA GLU A 167 -16.52 -6.17 -6.10
C GLU A 167 -15.66 -4.92 -6.35
N SER A 168 -15.18 -4.71 -7.58
CA SER A 168 -14.41 -3.50 -7.93
C SER A 168 -15.24 -2.22 -7.79
N ALA A 169 -16.54 -2.28 -8.06
CA ALA A 169 -17.45 -1.17 -7.86
C ALA A 169 -17.66 -0.87 -6.35
N ALA A 170 -17.75 -1.88 -5.50
CA ALA A 170 -17.85 -1.74 -4.05
C ALA A 170 -16.61 -1.09 -3.45
N GLU A 171 -15.41 -1.51 -3.85
CA GLU A 171 -14.16 -0.86 -3.42
C GLU A 171 -14.13 0.63 -3.80
N MET A 172 -14.54 0.93 -5.04
CA MET A 172 -14.60 2.31 -5.53
C MET A 172 -15.65 3.14 -4.79
N LEU A 173 -16.84 2.60 -4.58
CA LEU A 173 -17.92 3.24 -3.85
C LEU A 173 -17.52 3.53 -2.41
N TYR A 174 -17.01 2.53 -1.70
CA TYR A 174 -16.55 2.67 -0.33
C TYR A 174 -15.44 3.72 -0.21
N GLY A 175 -14.48 3.73 -1.15
CA GLY A 175 -13.45 4.76 -1.20
C GLY A 175 -14.02 6.18 -1.36
N MET A 176 -15.01 6.37 -2.24
CA MET A 176 -15.66 7.67 -2.43
C MET A 176 -16.52 8.09 -1.22
N ILE A 177 -17.15 7.13 -0.54
CA ILE A 177 -17.88 7.36 0.72
C ILE A 177 -16.90 7.78 1.81
N HIS A 178 -15.79 7.06 1.95
CA HIS A 178 -14.74 7.34 2.93
C HIS A 178 -14.20 8.76 2.79
N ALA A 179 -13.94 9.23 1.57
CA ALA A 179 -13.48 10.60 1.31
C ALA A 179 -14.44 11.68 1.87
N ARG A 180 -15.75 11.42 1.84
CA ARG A 180 -16.76 12.30 2.45
C ARG A 180 -16.81 12.11 3.96
N TYR A 181 -16.79 10.86 4.42
CA TYR A 181 -16.92 10.51 5.83
C TYR A 181 -15.82 11.12 6.71
N ILE A 182 -14.56 11.09 6.26
CA ILE A 182 -13.43 11.62 7.03
C ILE A 182 -13.45 13.15 7.21
N LEU A 183 -14.37 13.85 6.55
CA LEU A 183 -14.63 15.28 6.76
C LEU A 183 -15.74 15.54 7.79
N THR A 184 -16.41 14.51 8.27
CA THR A 184 -17.39 14.60 9.37
C THR A 184 -16.70 14.55 10.74
N SER A 185 -17.40 14.95 11.80
CA SER A 185 -16.87 14.88 13.16
C SER A 185 -16.50 13.45 13.60
N LYS A 186 -17.30 12.45 13.23
CA LYS A 186 -17.02 11.04 13.57
C LYS A 186 -15.82 10.50 12.80
N GLY A 187 -15.79 10.70 11.47
CA GLY A 187 -14.67 10.29 10.64
C GLY A 187 -13.35 10.99 11.03
N MET A 188 -13.39 12.29 11.36
CA MET A 188 -12.20 13.00 11.86
C MET A 188 -11.67 12.40 13.18
N ALA A 189 -12.56 11.97 14.09
CA ALA A 189 -12.17 11.34 15.35
C ALA A 189 -11.52 9.96 15.10
N ALA A 190 -12.09 9.14 14.22
CA ALA A 190 -11.51 7.85 13.84
C ALA A 190 -10.12 8.03 13.21
N MET A 191 -9.98 8.99 12.28
CA MET A 191 -8.69 9.30 11.65
C MET A 191 -7.68 9.89 12.64
N LEU A 192 -8.13 10.61 13.67
CA LEU A 192 -7.26 11.13 14.72
C LEU A 192 -6.61 10.00 15.52
N ASP A 193 -7.33 8.93 15.82
CA ASP A 193 -6.77 7.81 16.58
C ASP A 193 -5.71 7.06 15.75
N LYS A 194 -5.98 6.85 14.46
CA LYS A 194 -4.98 6.34 13.51
C LYS A 194 -3.75 7.26 13.39
N TYR A 195 -3.95 8.59 13.39
CA TYR A 195 -2.86 9.57 13.36
C TYR A 195 -1.94 9.44 14.59
N LYS A 196 -2.51 9.27 15.78
CA LYS A 196 -1.74 9.08 17.03
C LYS A 196 -0.96 7.77 17.03
N ASN A 197 -1.49 6.73 16.38
CA ASN A 197 -0.89 5.41 16.28
C ASN A 197 0.17 5.30 15.17
N TYR A 198 0.40 6.36 14.39
CA TYR A 198 1.34 6.40 13.27
C TYR A 198 0.95 5.50 12.08
N ASP A 199 -0.33 5.13 11.96
CA ASP A 199 -0.83 4.23 10.91
C ASP A 199 -0.59 4.78 9.51
N PHE A 200 -0.65 6.11 9.36
CA PHE A 200 -0.40 6.81 8.10
C PHE A 200 1.09 6.95 7.75
N GLY A 201 1.96 6.45 8.62
CA GLY A 201 3.40 6.56 8.48
C GLY A 201 3.96 7.91 8.91
N ARG A 202 5.24 8.10 8.57
CA ARG A 202 6.07 9.20 9.06
C ARG A 202 6.78 9.91 7.92
N CYS A 203 7.02 11.20 8.10
CA CYS A 203 7.70 12.02 7.12
C CYS A 203 9.09 11.45 6.77
N PRO A 204 9.43 11.32 5.47
CA PRO A 204 10.73 10.80 5.06
C PRO A 204 11.88 11.80 5.24
N ARG A 205 11.60 13.10 5.42
CA ARG A 205 12.65 14.11 5.64
C ARG A 205 13.30 13.92 7.01
N VAL A 206 14.63 13.78 7.01
CA VAL A 206 15.45 13.61 8.22
C VAL A 206 15.16 14.70 9.28
N TYR A 207 15.13 15.97 8.87
CA TYR A 207 14.87 17.09 9.78
C TYR A 207 13.41 17.27 10.19
N CYS A 208 12.51 16.38 9.75
CA CYS A 208 11.17 16.27 10.33
C CYS A 208 11.13 15.29 11.52
N SER A 209 12.23 14.61 11.84
CA SER A 209 12.37 13.73 13.01
C SER A 209 11.24 12.71 13.13
N GLY A 210 10.83 12.13 11.99
CA GLY A 210 9.78 11.11 11.96
C GLY A 210 8.38 11.61 12.34
N GLN A 211 8.07 12.88 12.03
CA GLN A 211 6.73 13.47 12.20
C GLN A 211 5.63 12.57 11.60
N PRO A 212 4.57 12.23 12.35
CA PRO A 212 3.41 11.52 11.81
C PRO A 212 2.72 12.34 10.71
N CYS A 213 2.36 11.65 9.62
CA CYS A 213 1.73 12.22 8.45
C CYS A 213 0.23 11.92 8.39
N LEU A 214 -0.46 12.52 7.41
CA LEU A 214 -1.87 12.28 7.11
C LEU A 214 -1.99 11.83 5.64
N PRO A 215 -2.92 10.93 5.28
CA PRO A 215 -3.19 10.61 3.89
C PRO A 215 -3.77 11.82 3.15
N VAL A 216 -3.50 11.92 1.85
CA VAL A 216 -4.00 13.00 1.00
C VAL A 216 -4.07 12.56 -0.46
N GLY A 217 -5.13 12.99 -1.16
CA GLY A 217 -5.24 12.93 -2.61
C GLY A 217 -4.72 14.20 -3.28
N GLN A 218 -4.12 14.07 -4.47
CA GLN A 218 -3.77 15.25 -5.29
C GLN A 218 -4.93 15.70 -6.20
N SER A 219 -5.99 14.90 -6.26
CA SER A 219 -7.20 15.12 -7.04
C SER A 219 -8.36 14.42 -6.32
N ASP A 220 -9.55 15.00 -6.41
CA ASP A 220 -10.81 14.39 -5.94
C ASP A 220 -11.48 13.55 -7.05
N ILE A 221 -10.87 13.49 -8.24
CA ILE A 221 -11.34 12.68 -9.37
C ILE A 221 -10.71 11.27 -9.27
N PRO A 222 -11.52 10.20 -9.18
CA PRO A 222 -11.01 8.83 -9.15
C PRO A 222 -10.11 8.51 -10.35
N ARG A 223 -9.16 7.62 -10.12
CA ARG A 223 -8.12 7.11 -11.04
C ARG A 223 -7.14 8.16 -11.53
N SER A 224 -7.16 9.37 -10.96
CA SER A 224 -6.26 10.46 -11.35
C SER A 224 -4.84 10.29 -10.78
N SER A 225 -4.73 9.85 -9.52
CA SER A 225 -3.43 9.69 -8.85
C SER A 225 -3.59 8.83 -7.60
N THR A 226 -2.58 8.06 -7.24
CA THR A 226 -2.59 7.29 -6.00
C THR A 226 -2.41 8.18 -4.77
N VAL A 227 -2.78 7.67 -3.60
CA VAL A 227 -2.65 8.36 -2.32
C VAL A 227 -1.21 8.81 -2.05
N LYS A 228 -1.09 9.95 -1.38
CA LYS A 228 0.15 10.52 -0.86
C LYS A 228 0.02 10.70 0.64
N ILE A 229 1.13 10.99 1.30
CA ILE A 229 1.13 11.38 2.71
C ILE A 229 1.58 12.84 2.84
N TYR A 230 0.78 13.64 3.52
CA TYR A 230 1.08 15.03 3.88
C TYR A 230 1.80 15.09 5.22
N CYS A 231 2.95 15.76 5.26
CA CYS A 231 3.66 16.03 6.50
C CYS A 231 3.28 17.41 7.04
N PRO A 232 2.68 17.52 8.24
CA PRO A 232 2.29 18.81 8.81
C PRO A 232 3.48 19.64 9.31
N ARG A 233 4.67 19.05 9.42
CA ARG A 233 5.88 19.75 9.89
C ARG A 233 6.60 20.49 8.77
N CYS A 234 6.86 19.83 7.65
CA CYS A 234 7.48 20.47 6.50
C CYS A 234 6.47 21.00 5.46
N GLU A 235 5.18 20.76 5.67
CA GLU A 235 4.07 21.25 4.83
C GLU A 235 4.19 20.79 3.38
N ASP A 236 4.50 19.51 3.19
CA ASP A 236 4.81 18.95 1.87
C ASP A 236 4.33 17.49 1.78
N ILE A 237 4.16 16.98 0.55
CA ILE A 237 3.58 15.66 0.26
C ILE A 237 4.62 14.66 -0.22
N TYR A 238 4.44 13.39 0.15
CA TYR A 238 5.36 12.30 -0.16
C TYR A 238 4.62 11.04 -0.59
N TYR A 239 5.31 10.12 -1.25
CA TYR A 239 4.80 8.78 -1.48
C TYR A 239 4.78 7.98 -0.16
N PRO A 240 3.76 7.14 0.08
CA PRO A 240 3.79 6.14 1.14
C PRO A 240 5.02 5.23 0.97
N ARG A 241 5.61 4.79 2.09
CA ARG A 241 6.78 3.89 2.05
C ARG A 241 6.40 2.46 1.68
N SER A 242 5.22 2.00 2.11
CA SER A 242 4.72 0.67 1.78
C SER A 242 4.29 0.63 0.32
N LYS A 243 4.75 -0.38 -0.42
CA LYS A 243 4.32 -0.62 -1.80
C LYS A 243 2.83 -0.97 -1.89
N TYR A 244 2.29 -1.62 -0.85
CA TYR A 244 0.88 -2.03 -0.80
C TYR A 244 -0.07 -0.82 -0.73
N GLN A 245 0.33 0.23 -0.01
CA GLN A 245 -0.43 1.48 0.10
C GLN A 245 -0.33 2.35 -1.15
N GLY A 246 0.73 2.15 -1.96
CA GLY A 246 1.04 2.99 -3.10
C GLY A 246 0.05 2.88 -4.27
N ASN A 247 -0.82 1.87 -4.25
CA ASN A 247 -1.83 1.61 -5.29
C ASN A 247 -3.22 2.14 -4.93
N ILE A 248 -3.46 2.56 -3.68
CA ILE A 248 -4.76 3.11 -3.28
C ILE A 248 -5.00 4.43 -4.01
N ASP A 249 -6.23 4.66 -4.46
CA ASP A 249 -6.63 5.92 -5.07
C ASP A 249 -6.58 7.08 -4.07
N GLY A 250 -5.94 8.18 -4.45
CA GLY A 250 -5.89 9.38 -3.62
C GLY A 250 -7.25 10.06 -3.45
N ALA A 251 -8.16 9.89 -4.41
CA ALA A 251 -9.51 10.46 -4.36
C ALA A 251 -10.31 9.92 -3.15
N TYR A 252 -9.96 8.75 -2.62
CA TYR A 252 -10.62 8.14 -1.46
C TYR A 252 -10.28 8.82 -0.12
N PHE A 253 -9.33 9.74 -0.14
CA PHE A 253 -8.97 10.61 0.99
C PHE A 253 -9.23 12.08 0.67
N GLY A 254 -9.25 12.42 -0.62
CA GLY A 254 -9.50 13.75 -1.12
C GLY A 254 -8.36 14.74 -0.86
N THR A 255 -8.51 15.91 -1.45
CA THR A 255 -7.53 17.02 -1.37
C THR A 255 -7.63 17.82 -0.08
N THR A 256 -8.79 17.74 0.59
CA THR A 256 -9.15 18.64 1.70
C THR A 256 -8.80 18.09 3.08
N PHE A 257 -8.89 16.77 3.26
CA PHE A 257 -8.82 16.11 4.56
C PHE A 257 -7.68 16.58 5.48
N PRO A 258 -6.39 16.55 5.08
CA PRO A 258 -5.31 16.90 6.01
C PRO A 258 -5.37 18.36 6.48
N HIS A 259 -5.87 19.26 5.63
CA HIS A 259 -5.98 20.68 5.94
C HIS A 259 -7.12 20.94 6.93
N LEU A 260 -8.29 20.35 6.67
CA LEU A 260 -9.43 20.45 7.58
C LEU A 260 -9.13 19.78 8.92
N PHE A 261 -8.50 18.60 8.91
CA PHE A 261 -8.05 17.90 10.11
C PHE A 261 -7.18 18.81 11.02
N LEU A 262 -6.21 19.51 10.44
CA LEU A 262 -5.33 20.41 11.19
C LEU A 262 -5.99 21.74 11.56
N MET A 263 -7.06 22.15 10.88
CA MET A 263 -7.90 23.27 11.32
C MET A 263 -8.72 22.87 12.55
N THR A 264 -9.30 21.66 12.55
CA THR A 264 -10.08 21.11 13.67
C THR A 264 -9.20 20.80 14.89
N TYR A 265 -8.04 20.17 14.68
CA TYR A 265 -7.11 19.79 15.75
C TYR A 265 -5.85 20.67 15.76
N GLY A 266 -6.06 21.99 15.85
CA GLY A 266 -4.98 23.00 15.76
C GLY A 266 -3.82 22.79 16.76
N GLN A 267 -4.09 22.18 17.92
CA GLN A 267 -3.08 21.84 18.92
C GLN A 267 -2.05 20.79 18.44
N LEU A 268 -2.35 20.03 17.38
CA LEU A 268 -1.46 19.02 16.81
C LEU A 268 -0.49 19.59 15.77
N LYS A 269 -0.65 20.86 15.37
CA LYS A 269 0.24 21.49 14.39
C LYS A 269 1.66 21.60 14.95
N PRO A 270 2.65 20.92 14.36
CA PRO A 270 4.02 20.97 14.84
C PRO A 270 4.69 22.30 14.46
N GLN A 271 5.76 22.63 15.18
CA GLN A 271 6.66 23.72 14.78
C GLN A 271 7.44 23.33 13.52
N LYS A 272 7.70 24.31 12.64
CA LYS A 272 8.50 24.08 11.42
C LYS A 272 9.91 23.60 11.77
N PRO A 273 10.57 22.81 10.89
CA PRO A 273 11.95 22.37 11.12
C PRO A 273 12.88 23.56 11.37
N SER A 274 13.62 23.52 12.48
CA SER A 274 14.61 24.54 12.82
C SER A 274 15.91 24.41 12.01
N GLN A 275 16.12 23.25 11.40
CA GLN A 275 17.33 22.90 10.66
C GLN A 275 16.99 22.43 9.25
N ASN A 276 17.89 22.76 8.33
CA ASN A 276 17.90 22.27 6.96
C ASN A 276 19.23 21.58 6.67
N TYR A 277 19.25 20.68 5.70
CA TYR A 277 20.47 20.03 5.27
C TYR A 277 21.48 21.06 4.76
N VAL A 278 22.69 21.03 5.32
CA VAL A 278 23.80 21.86 4.86
C VAL A 278 24.81 20.95 4.17
N PRO A 279 24.85 20.92 2.82
CA PRO A 279 25.79 20.07 2.11
C PRO A 279 27.23 20.53 2.38
N ARG A 280 28.11 19.56 2.65
CA ARG A 280 29.51 19.80 2.98
C ARG A 280 30.43 18.83 2.24
N VAL A 281 31.58 19.33 1.81
CA VAL A 281 32.68 18.54 1.22
C VAL A 281 33.94 18.86 2.01
N PHE A 282 34.59 17.84 2.59
CA PHE A 282 35.73 17.99 3.51
C PHE A 282 35.47 18.99 4.66
N GLY A 283 34.23 19.06 5.16
CA GLY A 283 33.83 19.98 6.24
C GLY A 283 33.42 21.39 5.77
N PHE A 284 33.81 21.80 4.56
CA PHE A 284 33.45 23.09 3.99
C PHE A 284 32.03 23.08 3.44
N LYS A 285 31.26 24.14 3.71
CA LYS A 285 29.92 24.30 3.15
C LYS A 285 30.02 24.54 1.64
N LEU A 286 29.17 23.87 0.86
CA LEU A 286 29.06 24.19 -0.57
C LEU A 286 28.36 25.54 -0.76
N HIS A 287 28.87 26.34 -1.69
CA HIS A 287 28.21 27.57 -2.12
C HIS A 287 26.93 27.24 -2.91
N LYS A 288 25.92 28.11 -2.82
CA LYS A 288 24.73 27.95 -3.67
C LYS A 288 25.10 28.34 -5.10
N PRO A 289 24.67 27.56 -6.12
CA PRO A 289 24.89 27.92 -7.51
C PRO A 289 24.18 29.25 -7.87
#